data_AF-A0A2N0L9C7-F1
#
_entry.id   AF-A0A2N0L9C7-F1
#
_cell.length_a   1.000
_cell.length_b   1.000
_cell.length_c   1.000
_cell.angle_alpha   90.00
_cell.angle_beta   90.00
_cell.angle_gamma   90.00
#
_symmetry.space_group_name_H-M   'P 1'
#
loop_
_entity.id
_entity.type
_entity.pdbx_description
1 polymer ?
#
loop_
_entity_poly.entity_id
_entity_poly.type
_entity_poly.pdbx_seq_one_letter_code
_entity_poly.pdbx_strand_id
1 'polypeptide(L)'
;ANYGDGWLPRARNTSEYEDPDKLSAARKHIEELMTARGRDASKLNITMWDAPHDRGMNHRFFDAGADRVVHMLYTTDQKSAHEDLERVAEAVL
;
A
#
# COMPACT_ATOMS: atom_id res chain seq x y z
N ALA A 1 -13.90 6.20 -7.73
CA ALA A 1 -14.98 5.22 -7.50
C ALA A 1 -15.81 4.86 -8.74
N ASN A 2 -15.79 5.59 -9.86
CA ASN A 2 -16.57 5.19 -11.06
C ASN A 2 -16.03 3.90 -11.73
N TYR A 3 -14.72 3.69 -11.69
CA TYR A 3 -14.02 2.58 -12.35
C TYR A 3 -12.92 2.05 -11.45
N GLY A 4 -12.40 0.86 -11.80
CA GLY A 4 -11.31 0.19 -11.12
C GLY A 4 -11.70 -0.38 -9.76
N ASP A 5 -11.09 -1.50 -9.38
CA ASP A 5 -11.29 -2.18 -8.10
C ASP A 5 -10.07 -2.01 -7.19
N GLY A 6 -9.14 -1.13 -7.56
CA GLY A 6 -7.88 -0.93 -6.84
C GLY A 6 -7.60 0.54 -6.56
N TRP A 7 -6.94 0.78 -5.42
CA TRP A 7 -6.33 2.07 -5.11
C TRP A 7 -4.88 1.84 -4.64
N LEU A 8 -3.98 2.70 -5.13
CA LEU A 8 -2.54 2.58 -4.91
C LEU A 8 -2.00 3.88 -4.30
N PRO A 9 -2.26 4.14 -3.01
CA PRO A 9 -1.65 5.27 -2.30
C PRO A 9 -0.15 5.04 -2.13
N ARG A 10 0.61 6.14 -2.06
CA ARG A 10 2.04 6.10 -1.78
C ARG A 10 2.27 6.15 -0.28
N ALA A 11 3.18 5.33 0.22
CA ALA A 11 3.49 5.15 1.65
C ALA A 11 4.75 5.92 2.12
N ARG A 12 5.19 6.97 1.40
CA ARG A 12 6.41 7.72 1.72
C ARG A 12 6.33 9.19 1.33
N ASN A 13 6.81 10.09 2.21
CA ASN A 13 7.27 11.50 2.11
C ASN A 13 6.59 12.50 1.14
N THR A 14 5.62 12.07 0.36
CA THR A 14 4.90 12.88 -0.63
C THR A 14 3.41 12.57 -0.60
N SER A 15 2.93 11.88 0.44
CA SER A 15 1.53 11.49 0.60
C SER A 15 1.16 11.48 2.08
N GLU A 16 -0.06 11.91 2.38
CA GLU A 16 -0.65 11.81 3.72
C GLU A 16 -0.78 10.36 4.21
N TYR A 17 -0.77 9.38 3.30
CA TYR A 17 -0.88 7.96 3.60
C TYR A 17 0.45 7.30 3.94
N GLU A 18 1.52 8.08 4.12
CA GLU A 18 2.69 7.62 4.89
C GLU A 18 2.29 7.32 6.34
N ASP A 19 1.32 8.04 6.90
CA ASP A 19 0.72 7.74 8.19
C ASP A 19 -0.40 6.70 8.00
N PRO A 20 -0.22 5.44 8.48
CA PRO A 20 -1.22 4.38 8.32
C PRO A 20 -2.59 4.76 8.90
N ASP A 21 -2.60 5.60 9.93
CA ASP A 21 -3.83 5.96 10.65
C ASP A 21 -4.80 6.76 9.75
N LYS A 22 -4.30 7.37 8.67
CA LYS A 22 -5.10 8.08 7.65
C LYS A 22 -5.79 7.14 6.65
N LEU A 23 -5.29 5.91 6.50
CA LEU A 23 -5.74 4.98 5.47
C LEU A 23 -7.16 4.48 5.72
N SER A 24 -7.49 4.16 6.96
CA SER A 24 -8.79 3.56 7.34
C SER A 24 -9.98 4.46 6.96
N ALA A 25 -9.88 5.76 7.22
CA ALA A 25 -10.90 6.73 6.86
C ALA A 25 -11.03 6.91 5.35
N ALA A 26 -9.91 6.94 4.63
CA ALA A 26 -9.90 7.04 3.18
C ALA A 26 -10.51 5.80 2.51
N ARG A 27 -10.16 4.60 3.00
CA ARG A 27 -10.76 3.32 2.57
C ARG A 27 -12.28 3.39 2.68
N LYS A 28 -12.78 3.71 3.88
CA LYS A 28 -14.23 3.81 4.13
C LYS A 28 -14.90 4.80 3.17
N HIS A 29 -14.29 5.96 2.95
CA HIS A 29 -14.84 6.95 2.03
C HIS A 29 -14.92 6.45 0.58
N ILE A 30 -13.90 5.72 0.11
CA ILE A 30 -13.91 5.12 -1.23
C ILE A 30 -15.00 4.04 -1.34
N GLU A 31 -15.14 3.19 -0.31
CA GLU A 31 -16.17 2.15 -0.24
C GLU A 31 -17.58 2.78 -0.30
N GLU A 32 -17.85 3.83 0.47
CA GLU A 32 -19.11 4.60 0.43
C GLU A 32 -19.39 5.15 -0.99
N LEU A 33 -18.37 5.72 -1.64
CA LEU A 33 -18.49 6.23 -3.01
C LEU A 33 -18.74 5.13 -4.04
N MET A 34 -18.19 3.92 -3.83
CA MET A 34 -18.46 2.74 -4.67
C MET A 34 -19.89 2.26 -4.50
N THR A 35 -20.34 2.07 -3.25
CA THR A 35 -21.71 1.65 -2.93
C THR A 35 -22.74 2.63 -3.47
N ALA A 36 -22.53 3.94 -3.32
CA ALA A 36 -23.42 4.97 -3.85
C ALA A 36 -23.58 4.93 -5.38
N ARG A 37 -22.65 4.27 -6.08
CA ARG A 37 -22.67 4.07 -7.54
C ARG A 37 -23.14 2.68 -7.95
N GLY A 38 -23.68 1.90 -7.00
CA GLY A 38 -24.14 0.52 -7.25
C GLY A 38 -23.00 -0.47 -7.49
N ARG A 39 -21.76 -0.14 -7.09
CA ARG A 39 -20.61 -1.04 -7.20
C ARG A 39 -20.39 -1.83 -5.91
N ASP A 40 -19.83 -3.02 -6.05
CA ASP A 40 -19.45 -3.88 -4.94
C ASP A 40 -18.17 -3.35 -4.26
N ALA A 41 -18.32 -2.76 -3.08
CA ALA A 41 -17.23 -2.17 -2.31
C ALA A 41 -16.25 -3.22 -1.75
N SER A 42 -16.68 -4.47 -1.59
CA SER A 42 -15.82 -5.55 -1.09
C SER A 42 -14.70 -5.92 -2.07
N LYS A 43 -14.82 -5.49 -3.32
CA LYS A 43 -13.79 -5.64 -4.36
C LYS A 43 -12.65 -4.64 -4.26
N LEU A 44 -12.77 -3.58 -3.45
CA LEU A 44 -11.72 -2.59 -3.29
C LEU A 44 -10.46 -3.26 -2.71
N ASN A 45 -9.39 -3.25 -3.49
CA ASN A 45 -8.05 -3.68 -3.07
C ASN A 45 -7.14 -2.46 -2.90
N ILE A 46 -6.46 -2.36 -1.77
CA ILE A 46 -5.54 -1.29 -1.45
C ILE A 46 -4.11 -1.84 -1.45
N THR A 47 -3.29 -1.30 -2.34
CA THR A 47 -1.85 -1.59 -2.38
C THR A 47 -1.07 -0.37 -1.90
N MET A 48 -0.44 -0.47 -0.73
CA MET A 48 0.50 0.55 -0.27
C MET A 48 1.77 0.47 -1.11
N TRP A 49 2.02 1.51 -1.90
CA TRP A 49 3.15 1.57 -2.79
C TRP A 49 4.33 2.31 -2.18
N ASP A 50 5.52 1.75 -2.34
CA ASP A 50 6.77 2.36 -1.92
C ASP A 50 6.89 2.55 -0.39
N ALA A 51 6.42 1.55 0.37
CA ALA A 51 6.50 1.57 1.82
C ALA A 51 7.94 1.52 2.33
N PRO A 52 8.22 2.07 3.53
CA PRO A 52 9.49 1.87 4.22
C PRO A 52 9.81 0.37 4.34
N HIS A 53 11.09 0.00 4.27
CA HIS A 53 11.55 -1.38 4.51
C HIS A 53 11.53 -1.68 6.02
N ASP A 54 10.34 -1.67 6.61
CA ASP A 54 10.12 -1.84 8.05
C ASP A 54 8.93 -2.78 8.29
N ARG A 55 9.19 -3.91 8.94
CA ARG A 55 8.16 -4.91 9.27
C ARG A 55 7.03 -4.36 10.13
N GLY A 56 7.34 -3.49 11.10
CA GLY A 56 6.33 -2.89 11.97
C GLY A 56 5.37 -2.01 11.20
N MET A 57 5.90 -1.25 10.23
CA MET A 57 5.11 -0.42 9.34
C MET A 57 4.21 -1.25 8.42
N ASN A 58 4.69 -2.39 7.92
CA ASN A 58 3.87 -3.32 7.15
C ASN A 58 2.65 -3.81 7.95
N HIS A 59 2.86 -4.17 9.21
CA HIS A 59 1.76 -4.54 10.11
C HIS A 59 0.78 -3.38 10.32
N ARG A 60 1.27 -2.17 10.56
CA ARG A 60 0.40 -0.99 10.72
C ARG A 60 -0.44 -0.70 9.48
N PHE A 61 0.12 -0.84 8.27
CA PHE A 61 -0.64 -0.68 7.03
C PHE A 61 -1.71 -1.77 6.87
N PHE A 62 -1.37 -3.03 7.18
CA PHE A 62 -2.33 -4.12 7.17
C PHE A 62 -3.49 -3.87 8.15
N ASP A 63 -3.18 -3.50 9.39
CA ASP A 63 -4.17 -3.18 10.43
C ASP A 63 -5.05 -1.99 10.04
N ALA A 64 -4.50 -1.02 9.31
CA ALA A 64 -5.23 0.12 8.78
C ALA A 64 -6.11 -0.20 7.56
N GLY A 65 -6.06 -1.44 7.05
CA GLY A 65 -6.90 -1.92 5.96
C GLY A 65 -6.23 -1.94 4.59
N ALA A 66 -4.90 -2.01 4.50
CA ALA A 66 -4.23 -2.35 3.25
C ALA A 66 -4.29 -3.87 2.99
N ASP A 67 -4.45 -4.26 1.73
CA ASP A 67 -4.44 -5.68 1.32
C ASP A 67 -3.05 -6.15 0.90
N ARG A 68 -2.18 -5.20 0.50
CA ARG A 68 -0.82 -5.48 0.04
C ARG A 68 0.10 -4.31 0.32
N VAL A 69 1.36 -4.61 0.65
CA VAL A 69 2.45 -3.65 0.70
C VAL A 69 3.46 -3.99 -0.38
N VAL A 70 3.95 -2.99 -1.11
CA VAL A 70 4.99 -3.13 -2.13
C VAL A 70 6.18 -2.26 -1.75
N HIS A 71 7.35 -2.89 -1.73
CA HIS A 71 8.64 -2.23 -1.51
C HIS A 71 9.35 -2.02 -2.83
N MET A 72 9.92 -0.83 -3.01
CA MET A 72 10.75 -0.50 -4.16
C MET A 72 12.20 -0.92 -3.94
N LEU A 73 12.83 -1.39 -5.02
CA LEU A 73 14.28 -1.54 -5.13
C LEU A 73 14.78 -0.42 -6.05
N TYR A 74 15.76 0.36 -5.60
CA TYR A 74 16.24 1.55 -6.31
C TYR A 74 17.54 1.30 -7.06
N THR A 75 17.56 0.21 -7.84
CA THR A 75 18.74 -0.26 -8.57
C THR A 75 18.43 -0.43 -10.04
N THR A 76 19.41 -0.17 -10.90
CA THR A 76 19.26 -0.32 -12.37
C THR A 76 19.99 -1.54 -12.93
N ASP A 77 20.91 -2.15 -12.19
CA ASP A 77 21.57 -3.41 -12.57
C ASP A 77 21.07 -4.61 -11.75
N GLN A 78 21.11 -5.79 -12.36
CA GLN A 78 20.53 -7.02 -11.80
C GLN A 78 21.25 -7.51 -10.54
N LYS A 79 22.57 -7.33 -10.45
CA LYS A 79 23.33 -7.84 -9.29
C LYS A 79 22.96 -7.03 -8.05
N SER A 80 22.97 -5.70 -8.16
CA SER A 80 22.55 -4.82 -7.08
C SER A 80 21.08 -5.04 -6.73
N ALA A 81 20.20 -5.29 -7.71
CA ALA A 81 18.80 -5.59 -7.44
C ALA A 81 18.59 -6.86 -6.60
N HIS A 82 19.41 -7.90 -6.82
CA HIS A 82 19.35 -9.11 -6.01
C HIS A 82 19.82 -8.86 -4.58
N GLU A 83 20.96 -8.17 -4.40
CA GLU A 83 21.46 -7.81 -3.06
C GLU A 83 20.47 -6.89 -2.31
N ASP A 84 19.83 -5.95 -3.00
CA ASP A 84 18.77 -5.11 -2.44
C ASP A 84 17.54 -5.93 -2.04
N LEU A 85 17.12 -6.88 -2.88
CA LEU A 85 15.97 -7.73 -2.57
C LEU A 85 16.20 -8.53 -1.28
N GLU A 86 17.38 -9.13 -1.10
CA GLU A 86 17.73 -9.88 0.11
C GLU A 86 17.71 -8.95 1.34
N ARG A 87 18.29 -7.75 1.25
CA ARG A 87 18.27 -6.77 2.35
C ARG A 87 16.85 -6.33 2.71
N VAL A 88 15.99 -6.10 1.71
CA VAL A 88 14.59 -5.77 1.96
C VAL A 88 13.87 -6.94 2.62
N ALA A 89 14.07 -8.16 2.12
CA ALA A 89 13.47 -9.36 2.68
C ALA A 89 13.85 -9.55 4.16
N GLU A 90 15.12 -9.40 4.52
CA GLU A 90 15.61 -9.45 5.90
C GLU A 90 14.94 -8.39 6.80
N ALA A 91 14.64 -7.21 6.27
CA ALA A 91 14.03 -6.13 7.04
C ALA A 91 12.52 -6.27 7.25
N VAL A 92 11.81 -7.01 6.37
CA VAL A 92 10.34 -7.01 6.34
C VAL A 92 9.66 -8.37 6.52
N LEU A 93 10.37 -9.49 6.36
CA LEU A 93 9.85 -10.85 6.58
C LEU A 93 10.11 -11.35 8.01
#